data_AF-A0A5D4GXH8-F1
#
_entry.id   AF-A0A5D4GXH8-F1
#
_cell.length_a   1.000
_cell.length_b   1.000
_cell.length_c   1.000
_cell.angle_alpha   90.00
_cell.angle_beta   90.00
_cell.angle_gamma   90.00
#
_symmetry.space_group_name_H-M   'P 1'
#
loop_
_entity.id
_entity.type
_entity.pdbx_description
1 polymer ?
#
loop_
_entity_poly.entity_id
_entity_poly.type
_entity_poly.pdbx_seq_one_letter_code
_entity_poly.pdbx_strand_id
1 'polypeptide(L)'
;MPTLAVTHLHRIDAARNMARFYRLSATPSLFGDICLVQEWGRIGWPGRIRIDLFAEADDATAARIVLEKAKRRRGYRDAPGDG
;
A
#
# COMPACT_ATOMS: atom_id res chain seq x y z
N MET A 1 -19.32 8.14 -2.61
CA MET A 1 -18.07 7.99 -1.83
C MET A 1 -17.14 7.14 -2.67
N PRO A 2 -16.07 7.67 -3.27
CA PRO A 2 -15.17 6.82 -4.03
C PRO A 2 -14.56 5.80 -3.07
N THR A 3 -14.82 4.52 -3.31
CA THR A 3 -14.04 3.44 -2.70
C THR A 3 -12.63 3.62 -3.22
N LEU A 4 -11.73 3.96 -2.32
CA LEU A 4 -10.36 4.21 -2.69
C LEU A 4 -9.70 2.86 -2.87
N ALA A 5 -9.20 2.63 -4.08
CA ALA A 5 -8.56 1.37 -4.44
C ALA A 5 -7.49 1.01 -3.39
N VAL A 6 -7.79 -0.01 -2.60
CA VAL A 6 -6.83 -0.62 -1.68
C VAL A 6 -6.02 -1.61 -2.52
N THR A 7 -4.70 -1.50 -2.45
CA THR A 7 -3.80 -2.46 -3.10
C THR A 7 -3.06 -3.21 -2.02
N HIS A 8 -3.25 -4.52 -1.97
CA HIS A 8 -2.57 -5.41 -1.04
C HIS A 8 -1.59 -6.27 -1.82
N LEU A 9 -0.33 -6.22 -1.42
CA LEU A 9 0.75 -6.95 -2.06
C LEU A 9 1.47 -7.84 -1.07
N HIS A 10 1.78 -9.07 -1.47
CA HIS A 10 2.60 -10.02 -0.74
C HIS A 10 3.95 -10.22 -1.42
N ARG A 11 4.98 -10.45 -0.61
CA ARG A 11 6.28 -10.94 -1.05
C ARG A 11 6.65 -12.13 -0.19
N ILE A 12 6.55 -13.32 -0.78
CA ILE A 12 6.80 -14.59 -0.13
C ILE A 12 7.97 -15.27 -0.84
N ASP A 13 8.98 -15.66 -0.09
CA ASP A 13 10.16 -16.39 -0.55
C ASP A 13 10.59 -17.35 0.58
N ALA A 14 10.28 -18.63 0.40
CA ALA A 14 10.54 -19.67 1.38
C ALA A 14 12.05 -19.91 1.58
N ALA A 15 12.85 -19.82 0.52
CA ALA A 15 14.30 -20.03 0.58
C ALA A 15 15.00 -18.98 1.45
N ARG A 16 14.38 -17.81 1.64
CA ARG A 16 14.89 -16.71 2.47
C ARG A 16 14.11 -16.53 3.78
N ASN A 17 13.23 -17.46 4.16
CA ASN A 17 12.31 -17.32 5.31
C ASN A 17 11.58 -15.95 5.32
N MET A 18 11.14 -15.51 4.15
CA MET A 18 10.55 -14.19 3.96
C MET A 18 9.06 -14.32 3.63
N ALA A 19 8.22 -13.75 4.48
CA ALA A 19 6.79 -13.60 4.25
C ALA A 19 6.38 -12.19 4.67
N ARG A 20 6.29 -11.26 3.72
CA ARG A 20 5.99 -9.85 3.98
C ARG A 20 4.75 -9.40 3.24
N PHE A 21 4.02 -8.49 3.85
CA PHE A 21 2.90 -7.80 3.20
C PHE A 21 3.20 -6.30 3.04
N TYR A 22 2.47 -5.68 2.12
CA TYR A 22 2.45 -4.24 1.91
C TYR A 22 1.04 -3.84 1.47
N ARG A 23 0.42 -2.88 2.15
CA ARG A 23 -0.91 -2.36 1.82
C ARG A 23 -0.83 -0.88 1.54
N LEU A 24 -1.50 -0.45 0.48
CA LEU A 24 -1.66 0.94 0.09
C LEU A 24 -3.14 1.28 0.04
N SER A 25 -3.57 2.33 0.71
CA SER A 25 -4.90 2.91 0.57
C SER A 25 -4.82 4.42 0.57
N ALA A 26 -5.49 5.07 -0.37
CA ALA A 26 -5.74 6.52 -0.29
C ALA A 26 -7.06 6.72 0.46
N THR A 27 -7.25 7.79 1.22
CA THR A 27 -8.55 8.18 1.80
C THR A 27 -8.64 9.69 1.93
N PRO A 28 -9.76 10.33 1.58
CA PRO A 28 -9.99 11.73 1.94
C PRO A 28 -9.93 11.90 3.46
N SER A 29 -9.30 12.98 3.90
CA SER A 29 -9.27 13.41 5.29
C SER A 29 -10.48 14.29 5.59
N LEU A 30 -10.74 14.54 6.88
CA LEU A 30 -11.81 15.46 7.32
C LEU A 30 -11.54 16.92 6.93
N PHE A 31 -10.32 17.25 6.50
CA PHE A 31 -9.87 18.61 6.22
C PHE A 31 -9.73 18.91 4.73
N GLY A 32 -10.16 17.99 3.86
CA GLY A 32 -10.10 18.16 2.40
C GLY A 32 -8.83 17.61 1.75
N ASP A 33 -7.79 17.28 2.54
CA ASP A 33 -6.59 16.59 2.06
C ASP A 33 -6.87 15.12 1.72
N ILE A 34 -5.95 14.47 1.01
CA ILE A 34 -5.92 13.03 0.78
C ILE A 34 -4.80 12.39 1.61
N CYS A 35 -5.18 11.43 2.46
CA CYS A 35 -4.26 10.59 3.21
C CYS A 35 -3.87 9.36 2.39
N LEU A 36 -2.60 9.21 2.04
CA LEU A 36 -2.04 7.96 1.55
C LEU A 36 -1.49 7.14 2.72
N VAL A 37 -2.18 6.06 3.05
CA VAL A 37 -1.78 5.12 4.10
C VAL A 37 -0.96 4.00 3.48
N GLN A 38 0.22 3.78 4.04
CA GLN A 38 1.13 2.69 3.73
C GLN A 38 1.26 1.80 4.97
N GLU A 39 0.90 0.52 4.86
CA GLU A 39 1.09 -0.45 5.93
C GLU A 39 2.02 -1.57 5.45
N TRP A 40 2.96 -2.00 6.28
CA TRP A 40 3.87 -3.09 5.91
C TRP A 40 4.40 -3.87 7.10
N GLY A 41 4.65 -5.15 6.90
CA GLY A 41 5.11 -6.01 7.99
C GLY A 41 5.42 -7.42 7.54
N ARG A 42 5.68 -8.29 8.52
CA ARG A 42 5.71 -9.74 8.30
C ARG A 42 4.28 -10.25 8.33
N ILE A 43 3.91 -11.16 7.44
CA ILE A 43 2.58 -11.76 7.42
C ILE A 43 2.36 -12.51 8.75
N GLY A 44 1.20 -12.29 9.37
CA GLY A 44 0.85 -12.85 10.69
C GLY A 44 1.35 -12.05 11.90
N TRP A 45 1.97 -10.88 11.69
CA TRP A 45 2.49 -10.02 12.75
C TRP A 45 2.00 -8.57 12.58
N PRO A 46 1.94 -7.77 13.66
CA PRO A 46 1.66 -6.34 13.56
C PRO A 46 2.61 -5.64 12.58
N GLY A 47 2.02 -4.85 11.68
CA GLY A 47 2.74 -4.03 10.71
C GLY A 47 3.21 -2.70 11.29
N ARG A 48 3.94 -1.96 10.46
CA ARG A 48 4.18 -0.53 10.62
C ARG A 48 3.27 0.23 9.68
N ILE A 49 2.84 1.41 10.11
CA ILE A 49 2.00 2.31 9.34
C ILE A 49 2.76 3.61 9.09
N ARG A 50 2.61 4.17 7.89
CA ARG A 50 2.98 5.53 7.54
C ARG A 50 1.81 6.18 6.83
N ILE A 51 1.58 7.45 7.14
CA ILE A 51 0.57 8.27 6.49
C ILE A 51 1.31 9.44 5.84
N ASP A 52 1.08 9.65 4.56
CA ASP A 52 1.53 10.85 3.84
C ASP A 52 0.28 11.64 3.41
N LEU A 53 0.29 12.95 3.63
CA LEU A 53 -0.82 13.85 3.31
C LEU A 53 -0.54 14.58 2.00
N PHE A 54 -1.58 14.72 1.17
CA PHE A 54 -1.54 15.42 -0.10
C PHE A 54 -2.72 16.39 -0.19
N ALA A 55 -2.50 17.60 -0.69
CA ALA A 55 -3.58 18.56 -0.88
C ALA A 55 -4.54 18.11 -2.01
N GLU A 56 -4.01 17.49 -3.06
CA GLU A 56 -4.77 17.08 -4.24
C GLU A 56 -4.81 15.56 -4.43
N ALA A 57 -5.94 15.08 -4.96
CA ALA A 57 -6.13 13.65 -5.24
C ALA A 57 -5.21 13.11 -6.34
N ASP A 58 -4.85 13.95 -7.30
CA ASP A 58 -3.95 13.56 -8.38
C ASP A 58 -2.53 13.31 -7.86
N ASP A 59 -2.02 14.15 -6.95
CA ASP A 59 -0.72 13.96 -6.30
C ASP A 59 -0.68 12.66 -5.48
N ALA A 60 -1.72 12.42 -4.67
CA ALA A 60 -1.83 11.19 -3.90
C ALA A 60 -1.87 9.94 -4.81
N THR A 61 -2.58 10.04 -5.94
CA THR A 61 -2.69 8.97 -6.92
C THR A 61 -1.36 8.70 -7.60
N ALA A 62 -0.64 9.75 -8.03
CA ALA A 62 0.68 9.64 -8.63
C ALA A 62 1.68 8.99 -7.65
N ALA A 63 1.71 9.45 -6.39
CA ALA A 63 2.54 8.87 -5.34
C ALA A 63 2.21 7.39 -5.09
N ARG A 64 0.92 7.03 -5.03
CA ARG A 64 0.46 5.64 -4.88
C ARG A 64 0.97 4.75 -6.01
N ILE A 65 0.83 5.19 -7.27
CA ILE A 65 1.28 4.44 -8.45
C ILE A 65 2.80 4.24 -8.42
N VAL A 66 3.56 5.27 -8.06
CA VAL A 66 5.02 5.19 -7.95
C VAL A 66 5.44 4.17 -6.88
N LEU A 67 4.82 4.22 -5.70
CA LEU A 67 5.09 3.27 -4.62
C LEU A 67 4.73 1.83 -5.03
N GLU A 68 3.56 1.64 -5.61
CA GLU A 68 3.10 0.33 -6.08
C GLU A 68 4.08 -0.28 -7.10
N LYS A 69 4.43 0.47 -8.14
CA LYS A 69 5.42 0.04 -9.15
C LYS A 69 6.77 -0.29 -8.51
N ALA A 70 7.23 0.54 -7.57
CA ALA A 70 8.49 0.30 -6.87
C ALA A 70 8.45 -1.00 -6.03
N LYS A 71 7.33 -1.30 -5.36
CA LYS A 71 7.19 -2.57 -4.61
C LYS A 71 7.07 -3.77 -5.54
N ARG A 72 6.31 -3.66 -6.63
CA ARG A 72 6.22 -4.74 -7.65
C ARG A 72 7.59 -5.09 -8.24
N ARG A 73 8.44 -4.09 -8.50
CA ARG A 73 9.85 -4.29 -8.93
C ARG A 73 10.70 -4.99 -7.87
N ARG A 74 10.39 -4.83 -6.58
CA ARG A 74 11.04 -5.55 -5.47
C ARG A 74 10.53 -6.98 -5.27
N GLY A 75 9.65 -7.47 -6.15
CA GLY A 75 9.10 -8.83 -6.09
C GLY A 75 7.83 -8.97 -5.26
N TYR A 76 7.17 -7.86 -4.92
CA TYR A 76 5.81 -7.92 -4.40
C TYR A 76 4.82 -8.24 -5.53
N ARG A 77 3.77 -9.00 -5.20
CA ARG A 77 2.69 -9.45 -6.09
C ARG A 77 1.35 -9.26 -5.39
N ASP A 78 0.26 -9.23 -6.14
CA ASP A 78 -1.09 -9.10 -5.56
C ASP A 78 -1.34 -10.22 -4.56
N ALA A 79 -1.92 -9.84 -3.41
CA ALA A 79 -2.29 -10.80 -2.39
C ALA A 79 -3.41 -11.72 -2.92
N PRO A 80 -3.47 -12.99 -2.47
CA PRO A 80 -4.56 -13.88 -2.84
C PRO A 80 -5.90 -13.27 -2.37
N GLY A 81 -6.81 -12.99 -3.31
CA GLY A 81 -8.13 -12.39 -3.06
C GLY A 81 -8.33 -10.97 -3.60
N ASP A 82 -7.28 -10.30 -4.08
CA ASP A 82 -7.35 -8.94 -4.65
C ASP A 82 -7.20 -8.92 -6.19
N GLY A 83 -7.57 -10.02 -6.85
CA GLY A 83 -7.52 -10.20 -8.32
C GLY A 83 -8.88 -10.11 -8.99
#